data_AF-A0A3C0EE62-F1
#
_entry.id   AF-A0A3C0EE62-F1
#
_cell.length_a   1.000
_cell.length_b   1.000
_cell.length_c   1.000
_cell.angle_alpha   90.00
_cell.angle_beta   90.00
_cell.angle_gamma   90.00
#
_symmetry.space_group_name_H-M   'P 1'
#
loop_
_entity.id
_entity.type
_entity.pdbx_description
1 polymer ?
#
loop_
_entity_poly.entity_id
_entity_poly.type
_entity_poly.pdbx_seq_one_letter_code
_entity_poly.pdbx_strand_id
1 'polypeptide(L)'
;MLVEAVKQKGVEGNSLLDVGGGIGAIQHELFKAGIARADTVEASTAYIDANKEEAERQGHADRITYHHGDFVDIAPNLERADIVTLERV
;
A
#
# COMPACT_ATOMS: atom_id res chain seq x y z
N MET A 1 17.32 1.92 -5.16
CA MET A 1 16.25 2.43 -4.27
C MET A 1 15.35 1.25 -3.89
N LEU A 2 14.66 1.31 -2.75
CA LEU A 2 13.86 0.19 -2.21
C LEU A 2 12.88 -0.38 -3.23
N VAL A 3 12.07 0.48 -3.88
CA VAL A 3 11.08 0.10 -4.90
C VAL A 3 11.68 -0.79 -5.99
N GLU A 4 12.83 -0.40 -6.55
CA GLU A 4 13.48 -1.15 -7.62
C GLU A 4 14.01 -2.52 -7.14
N ALA A 5 14.50 -2.59 -5.90
CA ALA A 5 14.94 -3.86 -5.32
C ALA A 5 13.75 -4.83 -5.11
N VAL A 6 12.58 -4.31 -4.74
CA VAL A 6 11.34 -5.10 -4.62
C VAL A 6 10.86 -5.56 -6.00
N LYS A 7 10.79 -4.66 -6.98
CA LYS A 7 10.41 -4.99 -8.38
C LYS A 7 11.29 -6.09 -8.97
N GLN A 8 12.60 -6.07 -8.71
CA GLN A 8 13.55 -7.10 -9.17
C GLN A 8 13.29 -8.51 -8.61
N LYS A 9 12.51 -8.64 -7.53
CA LYS A 9 12.09 -9.94 -6.98
C LYS A 9 10.87 -10.54 -7.68
N GLY A 10 10.23 -9.79 -8.58
CA GLY A 10 8.97 -10.18 -9.23
C GLY A 10 7.78 -9.87 -8.32
N VAL A 11 6.89 -9.01 -8.79
CA VAL A 11 5.74 -8.51 -8.00
C VAL A 11 4.39 -8.66 -8.70
N GLU A 12 4.39 -9.11 -9.95
CA GLU A 12 3.17 -9.31 -10.74
C GLU A 12 2.22 -10.28 -10.02
N GLY A 13 0.97 -9.87 -9.80
CA GLY A 13 -0.06 -10.66 -9.14
C GLY A 13 0.04 -10.72 -7.61
N ASN A 14 1.11 -10.21 -6.99
CA ASN A 14 1.29 -10.26 -5.55
C ASN A 14 0.36 -9.29 -4.81
N SER A 15 0.11 -9.59 -3.54
CA SER A 15 -0.57 -8.71 -2.58
C SER A 15 0.43 -7.84 -1.80
N LEU A 16 0.05 -6.60 -1.50
CA LEU A 16 0.83 -5.65 -0.71
C LEU A 16 0.10 -5.28 0.59
N LEU A 17 0.83 -5.26 1.69
CA LEU A 17 0.46 -4.53 2.91
C LEU A 17 1.40 -3.32 3.06
N ASP A 18 0.85 -2.11 2.98
CA ASP A 18 1.58 -0.85 3.07
C ASP A 18 1.28 -0.14 4.39
N VAL A 19 2.24 -0.15 5.32
CA VAL A 19 2.06 0.39 6.68
C VAL A 19 2.75 1.75 6.81
N GLY A 20 1.96 2.80 7.04
CA GLY A 20 2.47 4.17 7.15
C GLY A 20 2.91 4.75 5.81
N GLY A 21 2.44 4.20 4.69
CA GLY A 21 2.83 4.61 3.33
C GLY A 21 2.36 6.02 2.93
N GLY A 22 1.57 6.69 3.76
CA GLY A 22 1.08 8.05 3.54
C GLY A 22 0.32 8.18 2.22
N ILE A 23 0.80 9.07 1.34
CA ILE A 23 0.22 9.32 0.02
C ILE A 23 0.44 8.17 -1.00
N GLY A 24 1.01 7.04 -0.60
CA GLY A 24 1.08 5.83 -1.41
C GLY A 24 2.24 5.77 -2.41
N ALA A 25 3.35 6.46 -2.15
CA ALA A 25 4.46 6.57 -3.11
C ALA A 25 5.03 5.19 -3.55
N ILE A 26 5.24 4.27 -2.60
CA ILE A 26 5.73 2.92 -2.90
C ILE A 26 4.59 2.06 -3.49
N GLN A 27 3.43 2.08 -2.86
CA GLN A 27 2.22 1.38 -3.30
C GLN A 27 1.91 1.62 -4.78
N HIS A 28 1.87 2.89 -5.24
CA HIS A 28 1.55 3.20 -6.63
C HIS A 28 2.63 2.74 -7.60
N GLU A 29 3.91 2.80 -7.22
CA GLU A 29 4.99 2.27 -8.04
C GLU A 29 4.94 0.74 -8.17
N LEU A 30 4.49 0.04 -7.13
CA LEU A 30 4.28 -1.39 -7.17
C LEU A 30 3.04 -1.77 -7.98
N PHE A 31 1.97 -0.96 -7.98
CA PHE A 31 0.83 -1.15 -8.88
C PHE A 31 1.21 -1.03 -10.35
N LYS A 32 2.06 -0.06 -10.71
CA LYS A 32 2.62 0.05 -12.07
C LYS A 32 3.44 -1.18 -12.47
N ALA A 33 3.99 -1.89 -11.48
CA ALA A 33 4.75 -3.13 -11.68
C ALA A 33 3.89 -4.40 -11.58
N GLY A 34 2.57 -4.28 -11.40
CA GLY A 34 1.63 -5.38 -11.56
C GLY A 34 1.14 -6.05 -10.28
N ILE A 35 1.32 -5.48 -9.08
CA ILE A 35 0.67 -6.04 -7.88
C ILE A 35 -0.85 -6.07 -8.05
N ALA A 36 -1.50 -7.10 -7.52
CA ALA A 36 -2.92 -7.33 -7.71
C ALA A 36 -3.80 -6.44 -6.82
N ARG A 37 -3.41 -6.28 -5.55
CA ARG A 37 -4.15 -5.54 -4.53
C ARG A 37 -3.23 -4.99 -3.44
N ALA A 38 -3.70 -3.97 -2.74
CA ALA A 38 -3.02 -3.43 -1.56
C ALA A 38 -3.99 -3.24 -0.39
N ASP A 39 -3.52 -3.55 0.81
CA ASP A 39 -4.07 -3.08 2.08
C ASP A 39 -3.17 -1.97 2.62
N THR A 40 -3.71 -0.77 2.80
CA THR A 40 -2.98 0.40 3.33
C THR A 40 -3.41 0.64 4.76
N VAL A 41 -2.47 0.68 5.71
CA VAL A 41 -2.72 1.05 7.10
C VAL A 41 -2.08 2.40 7.39
N GLU A 42 -2.89 3.38 7.75
CA GLU A 42 -2.44 4.77 7.94
C GLU A 42 -3.17 5.43 9.12
N ALA A 43 -2.45 6.19 9.94
CA ALA A 43 -2.99 6.86 11.12
C ALA A 43 -3.58 8.25 10.80
N SER A 44 -3.21 8.84 9.66
CA SER A 44 -3.68 10.15 9.20
C SER A 44 -4.78 10.02 8.17
N THR A 45 -6.00 10.45 8.51
CA THR A 45 -7.11 10.52 7.54
C THR A 45 -6.77 11.43 6.36
N ALA A 46 -6.01 12.50 6.57
CA ALA A 46 -5.59 13.41 5.50
C ALA A 46 -4.66 12.73 4.49
N TYR A 47 -3.81 11.80 4.93
CA TYR A 47 -2.97 11.02 4.01
C TYR A 47 -3.75 9.92 3.29
N ILE A 48 -4.72 9.31 3.97
CA ILE A 48 -5.66 8.38 3.30
C ILE A 48 -6.42 9.10 2.18
N ASP A 49 -6.93 10.31 2.44
CA ASP A 49 -7.67 11.07 1.44
C ASP A 49 -6.77 11.46 0.25
N ALA A 50 -5.54 11.93 0.52
CA ALA A 50 -4.57 12.23 -0.53
C ALA A 50 -4.16 10.98 -1.34
N ASN A 51 -4.00 9.81 -0.70
CA ASN A 51 -3.71 8.55 -1.38
C ASN A 51 -4.90 8.11 -2.25
N LYS A 52 -6.15 8.28 -1.79
CA LYS A 52 -7.34 8.00 -2.61
C LYS A 52 -7.40 8.88 -3.86
N GLU A 53 -7.17 10.17 -3.75
CA GLU A 53 -7.12 11.08 -4.90
C GLU A 53 -6.05 10.64 -5.91
N GLU A 54 -4.87 10.27 -5.43
CA GLU A 54 -3.78 9.80 -6.27
C GLU A 54 -4.06 8.41 -6.89
N ALA A 55 -4.70 7.52 -6.13
CA ALA A 55 -5.15 6.22 -6.61
C ALA A 55 -6.21 6.35 -7.71
N GLU A 56 -7.15 7.28 -7.59
CA GLU A 56 -8.12 7.60 -8.63
C GLU A 56 -7.42 8.13 -9.87
N ARG A 57 -6.53 9.12 -9.70
CA ARG A 57 -5.76 9.73 -10.80
C ARG A 57 -4.94 8.69 -11.58
N GLN A 58 -4.43 7.67 -10.91
CA GLN A 58 -3.62 6.60 -11.52
C GLN A 58 -4.42 5.35 -11.91
N GLY A 59 -5.71 5.24 -11.58
CA GLY A 59 -6.54 4.06 -11.89
C GLY A 59 -6.25 2.85 -10.99
N HIS A 60 -5.78 3.07 -9.77
CA HIS A 60 -5.51 2.04 -8.77
C HIS A 60 -6.63 1.88 -7.73
N ALA A 61 -7.55 2.85 -7.64
CA ALA A 61 -8.53 2.97 -6.55
C ALA A 61 -9.28 1.68 -6.21
N ASP A 62 -9.78 0.95 -7.23
CA ASP A 62 -10.58 -0.27 -7.03
C ASP A 62 -9.80 -1.46 -6.46
N ARG A 63 -8.48 -1.34 -6.30
CA ARG A 63 -7.58 -2.40 -5.85
C ARG A 63 -6.92 -2.10 -4.50
N ILE A 64 -7.34 -1.03 -3.82
CA ILE A 64 -6.75 -0.59 -2.55
C ILE A 64 -7.82 -0.59 -1.47
N THR A 65 -7.52 -1.26 -0.35
CA THR A 65 -8.34 -1.20 0.86
C THR A 65 -7.61 -0.36 1.91
N TYR A 66 -8.30 0.61 2.51
CA TYR A 66 -7.72 1.52 3.50
C TYR A 66 -8.20 1.16 4.91
N HIS A 67 -7.27 1.08 5.84
CA HIS A 67 -7.50 0.84 7.26
C HIS A 67 -6.93 2.03 8.03
N HIS A 68 -7.80 2.81 8.69
CA HIS A 68 -7.39 3.96 9.48
C HIS A 68 -7.10 3.54 10.93
N GLY A 69 -5.88 3.77 11.41
CA GLY A 69 -5.51 3.54 12.81
C GLY A 69 -4.07 3.04 13.00
N ASP A 70 -3.79 2.54 14.20
CA ASP A 70 -2.51 1.91 14.53
C ASP A 70 -2.44 0.50 13.94
N PHE A 71 -1.31 0.19 13.28
CA PHE A 71 -1.06 -1.13 12.72
C PHE A 71 -1.12 -2.26 13.76
N VAL A 72 -0.65 -2.03 14.98
CA VAL A 72 -0.65 -3.06 16.03
C VAL A 72 -2.07 -3.54 16.35
N ASP A 73 -3.04 -2.62 16.34
CA ASP A 73 -4.44 -2.93 16.62
C ASP A 73 -5.15 -3.57 15.40
N ILE A 74 -4.74 -3.20 14.19
CA ILE A 74 -5.36 -3.63 12.93
C ILE A 74 -4.82 -5.00 12.46
N ALA A 75 -3.54 -5.28 12.67
CA ALA A 75 -2.83 -6.45 12.14
C ALA A 75 -3.53 -7.81 12.37
N PRO A 76 -4.17 -8.09 13.53
CA PRO A 76 -4.87 -9.36 13.75
C PRO A 76 -6.04 -9.61 12.77
N ASN A 77 -6.56 -8.57 12.12
CA ASN A 77 -7.70 -8.63 11.21
C ASN A 77 -7.31 -8.59 9.73
N LEU A 78 -6.01 -8.45 9.41
CA LEU A 78 -5.54 -8.36 8.03
C LEU A 78 -5.26 -9.74 7.45
N GLU A 79 -5.54 -9.89 6.16
CA GLU A 79 -5.08 -11.04 5.40
C GLU A 79 -3.55 -11.03 5.25
N ARG A 80 -2.97 -12.22 5.05
CA ARG A 80 -1.56 -12.33 4.72
C ARG A 80 -1.26 -11.62 3.39
N ALA A 81 -0.20 -10.83 3.37
CA ALA A 81 0.36 -10.23 2.15
C ALA A 81 1.66 -10.92 1.72
N ASP A 82 1.97 -10.87 0.42
CA ASP A 82 3.23 -11.37 -0.15
C ASP A 82 4.37 -10.36 0.05
N ILE A 83 4.03 -9.07 0.02
CA ILE A 83 4.95 -7.95 0.20
C ILE A 83 4.44 -7.11 1.38
N VAL A 84 5.35 -6.74 2.28
CA VAL A 84 5.07 -5.81 3.38
C VAL A 84 6.06 -4.65 3.30
N THR A 85 5.53 -3.44 3.30
CA THR A 85 6.28 -2.19 3.44
C THR A 85 5.91 -1.54 4.77
N LEU A 86 6.92 -0.92 5.41
CA LEU A 86 6.77 -0.25 6.68
C LEU A 86 7.60 1.02 6.62
N GLU A 87 6.91 2.14 6.49
CA GLU A 87 7.53 3.44 6.49
C GLU A 87 7.51 3.99 7.91
N ARG A 88 8.57 4.75 8.21
CA ARG A 88 8.65 5.45 9.48
C ARG A 88 7.68 6.63 9.43
N VAL A 89 6.81 6.67 10.43
CA VAL A 89 5.96 7.82 10.79
C VAL A 89 6.70 8.87 11.61
#